data_AF-A0AAT9HG69-F1
#
_entry.id   AF-A0AAT9HG69-F1
#
_cell.length_a   1.000
_cell.length_b   1.000
_cell.length_c   1.000
_cell.angle_alpha   90.00
_cell.angle_beta   90.00
_cell.angle_gamma   90.00
#
_symmetry.space_group_name_H-M   'P 1'
#
loop_
_entity.id
_entity.type
_entity.pdbx_description
1 polymer ?
#
loop_
_entity_poly.entity_id
_entity_poly.type
_entity_poly.pdbx_seq_one_letter_code
_entity_poly.pdbx_strand_id
1 'polypeptide(L)'
;MRLEMFDPAPIGVVFTQGPEHRLAYTNAVYRNTFGDRPLGRTLRDAFPDLTQSGYFDIFDRVLATGTAEVLTAVPVDLTYPGGTDRTTRYFSFSVSRATMSDGRQGVLGVIVEVTEQVTGEERIRVLSEERRRALRRYRSLVNAGSQIVWVTNPEGAVTEPSPGWTRVTGQSWEEFRDDGWADAIHPDDRAAAYASWHRAVAERAPTGPAPTGCAWPGAATGTSPSRPYRYATGTG
;
A
#
# COMPACT_ATOMS: atom_id res chain seq x y z
N MET A 1 44.17 -9.18 -1.82
CA MET A 1 42.98 -9.69 -2.54
C MET A 1 43.16 -9.49 -4.05
N ARG A 2 42.68 -10.42 -4.90
CA ARG A 2 42.65 -10.25 -6.37
C ARG A 2 41.23 -9.83 -6.77
N LEU A 3 41.07 -8.68 -7.42
CA LEU A 3 39.76 -8.04 -7.60
C LEU A 3 38.89 -8.68 -8.69
N GLU A 4 39.50 -9.32 -9.68
CA GLU A 4 38.81 -9.99 -10.81
C GLU A 4 37.84 -11.10 -10.35
N MET A 5 37.98 -11.59 -9.11
CA MET A 5 37.07 -12.61 -8.56
C MET A 5 35.63 -12.09 -8.36
N PHE A 6 35.42 -10.77 -8.36
CA PHE A 6 34.09 -10.16 -8.18
C PHE A 6 33.37 -9.85 -9.49
N ASP A 7 33.98 -10.15 -10.64
CA ASP A 7 33.33 -9.97 -11.94
C ASP A 7 32.04 -10.79 -12.13
N PRO A 8 31.93 -12.06 -11.70
CA PRO A 8 30.68 -12.82 -11.79
C PRO A 8 29.68 -12.48 -10.67
N ALA A 9 30.05 -11.63 -9.70
CA ALA A 9 29.19 -11.35 -8.56
C ALA A 9 27.98 -10.50 -8.99
N PRO A 10 26.74 -10.87 -8.60
CA PRO A 10 25.52 -10.13 -8.95
C PRO A 10 25.32 -8.88 -8.08
N ILE A 11 26.41 -8.29 -7.60
CA ILE A 11 26.43 -7.10 -6.73
C ILE A 11 27.44 -6.11 -7.30
N GLY A 12 27.18 -4.81 -7.16
CA GLY A 12 28.13 -3.78 -7.57
C GLY A 12 29.34 -3.80 -6.64
N VAL A 13 30.55 -3.91 -7.21
CA VAL A 13 31.79 -3.86 -6.43
C VAL A 13 32.68 -2.76 -6.98
N VAL A 14 33.22 -1.94 -6.08
CA VAL A 14 34.21 -0.90 -6.38
C VAL A 14 35.36 -0.98 -5.39
N PHE A 15 36.58 -0.79 -5.88
CA PHE A 15 37.75 -0.60 -5.02
C PHE A 15 38.43 0.72 -5.37
N THR A 16 38.71 1.51 -4.34
CA THR A 16 39.48 2.76 -4.44
C THR A 16 40.81 2.60 -3.72
N GLN A 17 41.86 3.24 -4.22
CA GLN A 17 43.21 3.14 -3.69
C GLN A 17 43.69 4.47 -3.13
N GLY A 18 44.39 4.40 -2.00
CA GLY A 18 45.11 5.53 -1.42
C GLY A 18 44.18 6.59 -0.79
N PRO A 19 44.77 7.67 -0.24
CA PRO A 19 44.04 8.70 0.49
C PRO A 19 43.12 9.57 -0.39
N GLU A 20 43.34 9.58 -1.70
CA GLU A 20 42.52 10.34 -2.66
C GLU A 20 41.38 9.50 -3.25
N HIS A 21 41.19 8.27 -2.77
CA HIS A 21 40.18 7.33 -3.26
C HIS A 21 40.17 7.18 -4.78
N ARG A 22 41.34 6.92 -5.37
CA ARG A 22 41.44 6.71 -6.82
C ARG A 22 40.79 5.39 -7.22
N LEU A 23 39.84 5.43 -8.14
CA LEU A 23 39.16 4.23 -8.65
C LEU A 23 40.18 3.26 -9.24
N ALA A 24 40.33 2.10 -8.62
CA ALA A 24 41.28 1.08 -9.06
C ALA A 24 40.57 -0.12 -9.70
N TYR A 25 39.30 -0.34 -9.39
CA TYR A 25 38.49 -1.41 -9.95
C TYR A 25 36.99 -1.14 -9.80
N THR A 26 36.22 -1.56 -10.80
CA THR A 26 34.76 -1.66 -10.77
C THR A 26 34.36 -2.93 -11.52
N ASN A 27 33.41 -3.70 -10.99
CA ASN A 27 32.91 -4.88 -11.69
C ASN A 27 31.81 -4.54 -12.71
N ALA A 28 31.35 -5.53 -13.47
CA ALA A 28 30.33 -5.34 -14.50
C ALA A 28 29.01 -4.77 -13.95
N VAL A 29 28.54 -5.27 -12.81
CA VAL A 29 27.30 -4.78 -12.19
C VAL A 29 27.43 -3.30 -11.81
N TYR A 30 28.56 -2.90 -11.20
CA TYR A 30 28.80 -1.49 -10.87
C TYR A 30 28.73 -0.57 -12.09
N ARG A 31 29.38 -0.98 -13.19
CA ARG A 31 29.39 -0.18 -14.43
C ARG A 31 28.02 -0.13 -15.10
N ASN A 32 27.27 -1.23 -15.09
CA ASN A 32 25.90 -1.24 -15.61
C ASN A 32 24.97 -0.33 -14.78
N THR A 33 25.17 -0.28 -13.47
CA THR A 33 24.37 0.56 -12.57
C THR A 33 24.75 2.04 -12.70
N PHE A 34 26.01 2.39 -12.52
CA PHE A 34 26.46 3.78 -12.39
C PHE A 34 27.07 4.38 -13.66
N GLY A 35 27.22 3.59 -14.72
CA GLY A 35 27.95 3.92 -15.94
C GLY A 35 29.44 3.62 -15.84
N ASP A 36 30.11 3.66 -16.98
CA ASP A 36 31.56 3.53 -17.04
C ASP A 36 32.23 4.76 -16.41
N ARG A 37 32.96 4.52 -15.32
CA ARG A 37 33.73 5.55 -14.62
C ARG A 37 35.23 5.33 -14.85
N PRO A 38 36.00 6.37 -15.22
CA PRO A 38 37.41 6.21 -15.58
C PRO A 38 38.25 5.78 -14.38
N LEU A 39 38.96 4.66 -14.53
CA LEU A 39 39.93 4.20 -13.54
C LEU A 39 41.12 5.19 -13.42
N GLY A 40 41.74 5.24 -12.24
CA GLY A 40 42.85 6.14 -11.89
C GLY A 40 42.40 7.56 -11.49
N ARG A 41 41.16 7.96 -11.79
CA ARG A 41 40.55 9.21 -11.33
C ARG A 41 40.08 9.08 -9.89
N THR A 42 39.99 10.20 -9.18
CA THR A 42 39.44 10.22 -7.82
C THR A 42 37.95 9.84 -7.88
N LEU A 43 37.44 9.20 -6.83
CA LEU A 43 36.03 8.86 -6.74
C LEU A 43 35.13 10.10 -6.88
N ARG A 44 35.59 11.25 -6.35
CA ARG A 44 34.89 12.53 -6.46
C ARG A 44 34.81 13.03 -7.91
N ASP A 45 35.92 12.99 -8.65
CA ASP A 45 35.94 13.39 -10.08
C ASP A 45 35.13 12.45 -10.97
N ALA A 46 35.05 11.17 -10.59
CA ALA A 46 34.29 10.17 -11.32
C ALA A 46 32.78 10.38 -11.23
N PHE A 47 32.29 11.10 -10.22
CA PHE A 47 30.87 11.34 -9.96
C PHE A 47 30.57 12.84 -9.87
N PRO A 48 30.76 13.61 -10.95
CA PRO A 48 30.49 15.06 -10.95
C PRO A 48 28.99 15.38 -10.85
N ASP A 49 28.14 14.40 -11.19
CA ASP A 49 26.68 14.47 -11.20
C ASP A 49 26.02 14.04 -9.88
N LEU A 50 26.81 13.57 -8.91
CA LEU A 50 26.31 13.16 -7.59
C LEU A 50 26.07 14.38 -6.71
N THR A 51 24.83 14.60 -6.28
CA THR A 51 24.52 15.71 -5.34
C THR A 51 24.91 15.44 -3.91
N GLN A 52 24.89 14.18 -3.50
CA GLN A 52 25.11 13.78 -2.12
C GLN A 52 26.60 13.73 -1.82
N SER A 53 27.19 14.88 -1.47
CA SER A 53 28.62 14.99 -1.13
C SER A 53 29.03 14.10 0.05
N GLY A 54 28.10 13.83 0.99
CA GLY A 54 28.37 13.06 2.20
C GLY A 54 28.75 11.59 1.97
N TYR A 55 28.49 11.03 0.78
CA TYR A 55 28.90 9.65 0.48
C TYR A 55 30.40 9.49 0.31
N PHE A 56 31.09 10.52 -0.19
CA PHE A 56 32.55 10.49 -0.31
C PHE A 56 33.23 10.52 1.06
N ASP A 57 32.64 11.24 2.02
CA ASP A 57 33.20 11.37 3.38
C ASP A 57 33.17 10.04 4.15
N ILE A 58 32.29 9.10 3.76
CA ILE A 58 32.28 7.73 4.28
C ILE A 58 33.58 7.01 3.89
N PHE A 59 34.03 7.16 2.65
CA PHE A 59 35.27 6.55 2.19
C PHE A 59 36.47 7.11 2.96
N ASP A 60 36.49 8.43 3.17
CA ASP A 60 37.54 9.11 3.95
C ASP A 60 37.59 8.58 5.40
N ARG A 61 36.43 8.50 6.07
CA ARG A 61 36.32 7.97 7.44
C ARG A 61 36.71 6.50 7.54
N VAL A 62 36.23 5.65 6.64
CA VAL A 62 36.52 4.20 6.66
C VAL A 62 38.02 3.97 6.44
N LEU A 63 38.66 4.74 5.57
CA LEU A 63 40.10 4.62 5.36
C LEU A 63 40.89 5.03 6.61
N ALA A 64 40.54 6.19 7.19
CA ALA A 64 41.22 6.75 8.37
C ALA A 64 41.03 5.88 9.62
N THR A 65 39.81 5.43 9.90
CA THR A 65 39.47 4.69 11.13
C THR A 65 39.65 3.18 10.99
N GLY A 66 39.39 2.64 9.80
CA GLY A 66 39.30 1.19 9.56
C GLY A 66 37.98 0.56 9.96
N THR A 67 37.05 1.32 10.54
CA THR A 67 35.72 0.83 10.89
C THR A 67 34.88 0.76 9.63
N ALA A 68 34.29 -0.40 9.34
CA ALA A 68 33.38 -0.54 8.21
C ALA A 68 32.07 0.21 8.47
N GLU A 69 31.53 0.86 7.45
CA GLU A 69 30.23 1.54 7.50
C GLU A 69 29.25 0.87 6.55
N VAL A 70 28.00 0.70 7.01
CA VAL A 70 26.92 0.10 6.22
C VAL A 70 25.74 1.05 6.21
N LEU A 71 25.27 1.39 5.02
CA LEU A 71 24.08 2.21 4.80
C LEU A 71 23.05 1.38 4.07
N THR A 72 21.80 1.49 4.51
CA THR A 72 20.69 0.66 3.98
C THR A 72 19.65 1.57 3.36
N ALA A 73 19.21 1.23 2.15
CA ALA A 73 18.12 1.89 1.44
C ALA A 73 18.25 3.43 1.39
N VAL A 74 19.45 3.94 1.11
CA VAL A 74 19.67 5.39 1.00
C VAL A 74 19.46 5.88 -0.43
N PRO A 75 18.91 7.10 -0.61
CA PRO A 75 18.65 7.65 -1.93
C PRO A 75 19.93 8.18 -2.58
N VAL A 76 20.13 7.84 -3.85
CA VAL A 76 21.24 8.31 -4.67
C VAL A 76 20.67 8.97 -5.92
N ASP A 77 20.91 10.28 -6.05
CA ASP A 77 20.39 11.08 -7.15
C ASP A 77 21.48 11.33 -8.19
N LEU A 78 21.38 10.62 -9.31
CA LEU A 78 22.35 10.61 -10.39
C LEU A 78 21.66 10.62 -11.75
N THR A 79 22.43 10.98 -12.77
CA THR A 79 22.05 10.67 -14.15
C THR A 79 22.55 9.27 -14.47
N TYR A 80 21.66 8.28 -14.38
CA TYR A 80 22.00 6.87 -14.63
C TYR A 80 22.15 6.59 -16.14
N PRO A 81 22.91 5.54 -16.53
CA PRO A 81 23.06 5.14 -17.92
C PRO A 81 21.72 4.99 -18.65
N GLY A 82 21.61 5.57 -19.84
CA GLY A 82 20.40 5.55 -20.66
C GLY A 82 19.36 6.62 -20.31
N GLY A 83 19.58 7.42 -19.26
CA GLY A 83 18.73 8.56 -18.90
C GLY A 83 19.37 9.90 -19.25
N THR A 84 18.55 10.89 -19.59
CA THR A 84 18.97 12.31 -19.72
C THR A 84 18.79 13.08 -18.42
N ASP A 85 17.77 12.70 -17.64
CA ASP A 85 17.39 13.38 -16.41
C ASP A 85 17.91 12.67 -15.17
N ARG A 86 18.13 13.46 -14.13
CA ARG A 86 18.51 12.95 -12.81
C ARG A 86 17.34 12.21 -12.19
N THR A 87 17.61 11.00 -11.72
CA THR A 87 16.59 10.14 -11.10
C THR A 87 17.09 9.69 -9.72
N THR A 88 16.17 9.50 -8.78
CA THR A 88 16.46 8.89 -7.47
C THR A 88 16.38 7.37 -7.59
N ARG A 89 17.44 6.68 -7.17
CA ARG A 89 17.44 5.23 -6.95
C ARG A 89 17.92 4.94 -5.53
N TYR A 90 17.52 3.80 -4.97
CA TYR A 90 17.85 3.45 -3.58
C TYR A 90 18.90 2.35 -3.55
N PHE A 91 19.92 2.54 -2.73
CA PHE A 91 21.02 1.59 -2.60
C PHE A 91 21.29 1.23 -1.16
N SER A 92 21.69 -0.02 -0.96
CA SER A 92 22.38 -0.44 0.24
C SER A 92 23.84 -0.64 -0.11
N PHE A 93 24.73 -0.06 0.69
CA PHE A 93 26.17 -0.22 0.48
C PHE A 93 26.91 -0.47 1.77
N SER A 94 27.92 -1.34 1.67
CA SER A 94 28.91 -1.56 2.72
C SER A 94 30.26 -1.08 2.23
N VAL A 95 30.92 -0.25 3.04
CA VAL A 95 32.22 0.34 2.76
C VAL A 95 33.19 -0.14 3.83
N SER A 96 34.29 -0.76 3.41
CA SER A 96 35.28 -1.34 4.32
C SER A 96 36.70 -1.12 3.81
N ARG A 97 37.67 -1.04 4.72
CA ARG A 97 39.09 -0.96 4.34
C ARG A 97 39.54 -2.33 3.81
N ALA A 98 40.29 -2.32 2.71
CA ALA A 98 40.82 -3.53 2.09
C ALA A 98 42.28 -3.35 1.69
N THR A 99 43.02 -4.47 1.66
CA THR A 99 44.41 -4.51 1.22
C THR A 99 44.57 -5.46 0.05
N MET A 100 45.19 -4.95 -1.01
CA MET A 100 45.49 -5.70 -2.22
C MET A 100 46.63 -6.68 -1.99
N SER A 101 46.74 -7.70 -2.84
CA SER A 101 47.82 -8.70 -2.74
C SER A 101 49.21 -8.11 -2.96
N ASP A 102 49.28 -6.97 -3.64
CA ASP A 102 50.50 -6.19 -3.85
C ASP A 102 50.80 -5.19 -2.70
N GLY A 103 50.05 -5.26 -1.60
CA GLY A 103 50.24 -4.42 -0.42
C GLY A 103 49.56 -3.05 -0.49
N ARG A 104 48.93 -2.68 -1.63
CA ARG A 104 48.23 -1.40 -1.74
C ARG A 104 46.99 -1.38 -0.83
N GLN A 105 46.86 -0.33 -0.03
CA GLN A 105 45.72 -0.10 0.84
C GLN A 105 44.66 0.78 0.16
N GLY A 106 43.40 0.52 0.49
CA GLY A 106 42.28 1.23 -0.10
C GLY A 106 40.95 0.87 0.57
N VAL A 107 39.87 1.21 -0.12
CA VAL A 107 38.50 1.02 0.36
C VAL A 107 37.71 0.20 -0.66
N LEU A 108 37.09 -0.87 -0.18
CA LEU A 108 36.15 -1.72 -0.91
C LEU A 108 34.72 -1.26 -0.62
N GLY A 109 34.00 -0.90 -1.66
CA GLY A 109 32.55 -0.69 -1.64
C GLY A 109 31.85 -1.89 -2.27
N VAL A 110 30.83 -2.39 -1.59
CA VAL A 110 29.85 -3.34 -2.13
C VAL A 110 28.50 -2.65 -2.14
N ILE A 111 27.80 -2.69 -3.26
CA ILE A 111 26.59 -1.92 -3.53
C ILE A 111 25.51 -2.85 -4.11
N VAL A 112 24.31 -2.75 -3.57
CA VAL A 112 23.12 -3.44 -4.08
C VAL A 112 22.02 -2.40 -4.29
N GLU A 113 21.43 -2.40 -5.48
CA GLU A 113 20.24 -1.59 -5.76
C GLU A 113 19.02 -2.23 -5.08
N VAL A 114 18.27 -1.42 -4.33
CA VAL A 114 17.06 -1.83 -3.61
C VAL A 114 15.86 -0.93 -3.97
N THR A 115 15.92 -0.24 -5.12
CA THR A 115 14.86 0.67 -5.59
C THR A 115 13.50 -0.03 -5.70
N GLU A 116 13.46 -1.21 -6.32
CA GLU A 116 12.22 -1.97 -6.47
C GLU A 116 11.64 -2.39 -5.11
N GLN A 117 12.50 -2.83 -4.19
CA GLN A 117 12.09 -3.20 -2.84
C GLN A 117 11.47 -2.01 -2.09
N VAL A 118 12.20 -0.89 -2.02
CA VAL A 118 11.75 0.31 -1.30
C VAL A 118 10.44 0.86 -1.89
N THR A 119 10.36 0.96 -3.22
CA THR A 119 9.15 1.48 -3.88
C THR A 119 7.98 0.50 -3.81
N GLY A 120 8.24 -0.81 -3.81
CA GLY A 120 7.22 -1.84 -3.64
C GLY A 120 6.61 -1.83 -2.23
N GLU A 121 7.45 -1.76 -1.19
CA GLU A 121 7.02 -1.67 0.20
C GLU A 121 6.15 -0.43 0.43
N GLU A 122 6.57 0.74 -0.08
CA GLU A 122 5.81 1.98 0.07
C GLU A 122 4.46 1.92 -0.67
N ARG A 123 4.42 1.34 -1.88
CA ARG A 123 3.15 1.13 -2.61
C ARG A 123 2.16 0.27 -1.82
N ILE A 124 2.63 -0.83 -1.25
CA ILE A 124 1.80 -1.73 -0.42
C ILE A 124 1.26 -0.98 0.80
N ARG A 125 2.12 -0.19 1.45
CA ARG A 125 1.74 0.61 2.62
C ARG A 125 0.64 1.62 2.28
N VAL A 126 0.82 2.42 1.22
CA VAL A 126 -0.15 3.43 0.79
C VAL A 126 -1.51 2.78 0.49
N LEU A 127 -1.53 1.69 -0.30
CA LEU A 127 -2.77 0.98 -0.63
C LEU A 127 -3.49 0.42 0.61
N SER A 128 -2.72 -0.09 1.58
CA SER A 128 -3.27 -0.59 2.85
C SER A 128 -3.92 0.53 3.66
N GLU A 129 -3.28 1.69 3.72
CA GLU A 129 -3.81 2.87 4.41
C GLU A 129 -5.08 3.42 3.73
N GLU A 130 -5.10 3.47 2.40
CA GLU A 130 -6.28 3.86 1.62
C GLU A 130 -7.46 2.92 1.86
N ARG A 131 -7.23 1.60 1.77
CA ARG A 131 -8.25 0.58 2.05
C ARG A 131 -8.81 0.73 3.46
N ARG A 132 -7.94 0.93 4.46
CA ARG A 132 -8.36 1.16 5.85
C ARG A 132 -9.20 2.42 5.99
N ARG A 133 -8.83 3.51 5.31
CA ARG A 133 -9.58 4.78 5.32
C ARG A 133 -10.95 4.62 4.67
N ALA A 134 -11.03 3.92 3.54
CA ALA A 134 -12.29 3.63 2.85
C ALA A 134 -13.23 2.79 3.72
N LEU A 135 -12.73 1.71 4.33
CA LEU A 135 -13.51 0.87 5.24
C LEU A 135 -14.01 1.65 6.47
N ARG A 136 -13.20 2.54 7.05
CA ARG A 136 -13.64 3.41 8.14
C ARG A 136 -14.77 4.34 7.70
N ARG A 137 -14.64 5.00 6.56
CA ARG A 137 -15.70 5.87 6.01
C ARG A 137 -16.98 5.09 5.73
N TYR A 138 -16.88 3.92 5.09
CA TYR A 138 -18.01 3.05 4.82
C TYR A 138 -18.74 2.66 6.11
N ARG A 139 -18.01 2.19 7.14
CA ARG A 139 -18.59 1.85 8.46
C ARG A 139 -19.24 3.06 9.11
N SER A 140 -18.61 4.24 9.06
CA SER A 140 -19.20 5.47 9.60
C SER A 140 -20.49 5.86 8.85
N LEU A 141 -20.56 5.71 7.53
CA LEU A 141 -21.76 6.00 6.76
C LEU A 141 -22.89 5.00 7.05
N VAL A 142 -22.58 3.70 7.10
CA VAL A 142 -23.56 2.66 7.47
C VAL A 142 -24.07 2.88 8.90
N ASN A 143 -23.20 3.27 9.83
CA ASN A 143 -23.59 3.55 11.21
C ASN A 143 -24.33 4.88 11.37
N ALA A 144 -23.99 5.93 10.61
CA ALA A 144 -24.65 7.24 10.72
C ALA A 144 -25.99 7.30 9.98
N GLY A 145 -26.16 6.50 8.92
CA GLY A 145 -27.42 6.38 8.20
C GLY A 145 -28.43 5.50 8.96
N SER A 146 -29.72 5.83 8.84
CA SER A 146 -30.84 4.95 9.20
C SER A 146 -31.03 3.81 8.20
N GLN A 147 -30.07 3.56 7.32
CA GLN A 147 -30.12 2.48 6.35
C GLN A 147 -29.80 1.16 7.04
N ILE A 148 -30.67 0.18 6.82
CA ILE A 148 -30.42 -1.19 7.23
C ILE A 148 -29.83 -1.92 6.03
N VAL A 149 -28.63 -2.48 6.21
CA VAL A 149 -27.95 -3.32 5.21
C VAL A 149 -27.76 -4.69 5.84
N TRP A 150 -28.21 -5.75 5.18
CA TRP A 150 -27.94 -7.12 5.56
C TRP A 150 -27.43 -7.92 4.36
N VAL A 151 -26.77 -9.03 4.63
CA VAL A 151 -26.26 -9.97 3.62
C VAL A 151 -26.99 -11.29 3.79
N THR A 152 -27.42 -11.85 2.66
CA THR A 152 -28.15 -13.11 2.58
C THR A 152 -27.46 -14.09 1.63
N ASN A 153 -27.65 -15.39 1.85
CA ASN A 153 -27.25 -16.42 0.90
C ASN A 153 -28.18 -16.45 -0.35
N PRO A 154 -27.89 -17.27 -1.36
CA PRO A 154 -28.75 -17.42 -2.54
C PRO A 154 -30.18 -17.90 -2.24
N GLU A 155 -30.41 -18.53 -1.10
CA GLU A 155 -31.72 -18.98 -0.61
C GLU A 155 -32.48 -17.86 0.14
N GLY A 156 -31.87 -16.70 0.36
CA GLY A 156 -32.49 -15.54 1.01
C GLY A 156 -32.37 -15.54 2.54
N ALA A 157 -31.66 -16.48 3.13
CA ALA A 157 -31.42 -16.54 4.57
C ALA A 157 -30.32 -15.53 4.96
N VAL A 158 -30.52 -14.78 6.05
CA VAL A 158 -29.56 -13.76 6.51
C VAL A 158 -28.32 -14.43 7.12
N THR A 159 -27.14 -14.13 6.58
CA THR A 159 -25.87 -14.82 6.93
C THR A 159 -24.88 -13.96 7.69
N GLU A 160 -25.08 -12.64 7.77
CA GLU A 160 -24.18 -11.74 8.48
C GLU A 160 -24.94 -10.79 9.43
N PRO A 161 -24.35 -10.44 10.59
CA PRO A 161 -24.92 -9.45 11.50
C PRO A 161 -25.11 -8.09 10.84
N SER A 162 -26.29 -7.50 11.00
CA SER A 162 -26.62 -6.14 10.61
C SER A 162 -26.80 -5.23 11.84
N PRO A 163 -25.81 -4.37 12.17
CA PRO A 163 -25.95 -3.39 13.25
C PRO A 163 -27.10 -2.40 13.02
N GLY A 164 -27.43 -2.11 11.76
CA GLY A 164 -28.59 -1.30 11.39
C GLY A 164 -29.90 -1.97 11.81
N TRP A 165 -30.05 -3.26 11.51
CA TRP A 165 -31.23 -4.04 11.87
C TRP A 165 -31.41 -4.10 13.39
N THR A 166 -30.37 -4.49 14.13
CA THR A 166 -30.43 -4.56 15.61
C THR A 166 -30.77 -3.22 16.24
N ARG A 167 -30.21 -2.12 15.74
CA ARG A 167 -30.51 -0.79 16.26
C ARG A 167 -31.96 -0.36 16.03
N VAL A 168 -32.56 -0.76 14.90
CA VAL A 168 -33.94 -0.35 14.54
C VAL A 168 -34.99 -1.29 15.14
N THR A 169 -34.76 -2.60 15.13
CA THR A 169 -35.71 -3.61 15.62
C THR A 169 -35.53 -3.99 17.08
N GLY A 170 -34.32 -3.82 17.62
CA GLY A 170 -33.90 -4.41 18.89
C GLY A 170 -33.50 -5.89 18.80
N GLN A 171 -33.72 -6.59 17.67
CA GLN A 171 -33.35 -8.00 17.52
C GLN A 171 -31.82 -8.17 17.51
N SER A 172 -31.33 -9.06 18.36
CA SER A 172 -29.95 -9.55 18.35
C SER A 172 -29.68 -10.43 17.13
N TRP A 173 -28.41 -10.64 16.80
CA TRP A 173 -27.99 -11.49 15.68
C TRP A 173 -28.64 -12.89 15.72
N GLU A 174 -28.68 -13.51 16.90
CA GLU A 174 -29.27 -14.85 17.05
C GLU A 174 -30.79 -14.88 16.83
N GLU A 175 -31.47 -13.73 16.97
CA GLU A 175 -32.93 -13.65 16.79
C GLU A 175 -33.33 -13.42 15.34
N PHE A 176 -32.54 -12.68 14.55
CA PHE A 176 -32.92 -12.36 13.16
C PHE A 176 -32.16 -13.10 12.06
N ARG A 177 -31.10 -13.84 12.41
CA ARG A 177 -30.39 -14.73 11.48
C ARG A 177 -31.34 -15.69 10.76
N ASP A 178 -30.89 -16.20 9.63
CA ASP A 178 -31.68 -17.08 8.78
C ASP A 178 -33.01 -16.40 8.37
N ASP A 179 -34.15 -16.85 8.87
CA ASP A 179 -35.49 -16.29 8.59
C ASP A 179 -36.09 -15.48 9.76
N GLY A 180 -35.36 -15.33 10.87
CA GLY A 180 -35.88 -14.69 12.10
C GLY A 180 -36.21 -13.20 11.99
N TRP A 181 -35.78 -12.55 10.90
CA TRP A 181 -36.13 -11.17 10.57
C TRP A 181 -37.64 -10.96 10.42
N ALA A 182 -38.39 -11.99 9.99
CA ALA A 182 -39.83 -11.91 9.82
C ALA A 182 -40.56 -11.66 11.16
N ASP A 183 -39.94 -11.98 12.30
CA ASP A 183 -40.53 -11.74 13.60
C ASP A 183 -40.58 -10.26 14.01
N ALA A 184 -39.73 -9.41 13.40
CA ALA A 184 -39.84 -7.96 13.58
C ALA A 184 -41.04 -7.33 12.86
N ILE A 185 -41.67 -8.06 11.94
CA ILE A 185 -42.82 -7.60 11.15
C ILE A 185 -44.11 -7.88 11.92
N HIS A 186 -45.10 -6.98 11.78
CA HIS A 186 -46.42 -7.17 12.38
C HIS A 186 -47.04 -8.50 11.94
N PRO A 187 -47.65 -9.31 12.84
CA PRO A 187 -48.16 -10.65 12.53
C PRO A 187 -49.03 -10.74 11.27
N ASP A 188 -49.88 -9.73 11.05
CA ASP A 188 -50.78 -9.66 9.90
C ASP A 188 -50.04 -9.53 8.56
N ASP A 189 -48.84 -8.95 8.56
CA ASP A 189 -48.06 -8.67 7.35
C ASP A 189 -46.96 -9.70 7.09
N ARG A 190 -46.63 -10.56 8.07
CA ARG A 190 -45.48 -11.50 7.99
C ARG A 190 -45.56 -12.42 6.78
N ALA A 191 -46.71 -13.06 6.57
CA ALA A 191 -46.88 -14.03 5.49
C ALA A 191 -46.71 -13.38 4.11
N ALA A 192 -47.25 -12.17 3.93
CA ALA A 192 -47.13 -11.41 2.70
C ALA A 192 -45.69 -10.93 2.46
N ALA A 193 -45.02 -10.44 3.50
CA ALA A 193 -43.62 -10.00 3.44
C ALA A 193 -42.66 -11.16 3.11
N TYR A 194 -42.84 -12.31 3.77
CA TYR A 194 -42.02 -13.50 3.55
C TYR A 194 -42.18 -14.04 2.12
N ALA A 195 -43.41 -14.12 1.61
CA ALA A 195 -43.67 -14.54 0.24
C ALA A 195 -43.10 -13.55 -0.80
N SER A 196 -43.17 -12.25 -0.52
CA SER A 196 -42.57 -11.21 -1.37
C SER A 196 -41.04 -11.31 -1.41
N TRP A 197 -40.41 -11.52 -0.25
CA TRP A 197 -38.96 -11.70 -0.11
C TRP A 197 -38.46 -12.91 -0.90
N HIS A 198 -39.05 -14.09 -0.69
CA HIS A 198 -38.63 -15.32 -1.37
C HIS A 198 -38.82 -15.26 -2.88
N ARG A 199 -39.88 -14.60 -3.34
CA ARG A 199 -40.07 -14.33 -4.78
C ARG A 199 -38.94 -13.47 -5.34
N ALA A 200 -38.61 -12.37 -4.67
CA ALA A 200 -37.54 -11.46 -5.09
C ALA A 200 -36.17 -12.15 -5.13
N VAL A 201 -35.88 -13.01 -4.15
CA VAL A 201 -34.64 -13.82 -4.10
C VAL A 201 -34.60 -14.80 -5.28
N ALA A 202 -35.68 -15.56 -5.50
CA ALA A 202 -35.76 -16.54 -6.59
C ALA A 202 -35.63 -15.89 -7.98
N GLU A 203 -36.25 -14.72 -8.17
CA GLU A 203 -36.26 -13.99 -9.43
C GLU A 203 -35.02 -13.09 -9.61
N ARG A 204 -34.19 -12.94 -8.57
CA ARG A 204 -33.09 -11.95 -8.50
C ARG A 204 -33.54 -10.55 -8.88
N ALA A 205 -34.74 -10.19 -8.45
CA ALA A 205 -35.40 -8.93 -8.75
C ALA A 205 -35.67 -8.15 -7.46
N PRO A 206 -35.79 -6.82 -7.50
CA PRO A 206 -36.18 -6.04 -6.33
C PRO A 206 -37.55 -6.48 -5.81
N THR A 207 -37.74 -6.55 -4.50
CA THR A 207 -39.09 -6.61 -3.92
C THR A 207 -39.86 -5.36 -4.35
N GLY A 208 -41.11 -5.50 -4.80
CA GLY A 208 -42.00 -4.36 -5.07
C GLY A 208 -42.21 -3.47 -3.84
N PRO A 209 -42.84 -2.29 -3.98
CA PRO A 209 -43.09 -1.41 -2.85
C PRO A 209 -43.85 -2.17 -1.75
N ALA A 210 -43.44 -1.99 -0.50
CA ALA A 210 -44.14 -2.57 0.64
C ALA A 210 -45.63 -2.18 0.58
N PRO A 211 -46.56 -3.10 0.91
CA PRO A 211 -47.97 -2.75 0.97
C PRO A 211 -48.16 -1.57 1.91
N THR A 212 -48.93 -0.57 1.46
CA THR A 212 -49.30 0.60 2.26
C THR A 212 -49.93 0.15 3.56
N GLY A 213 -49.22 0.28 4.69
CA GLY A 213 -49.72 -0.16 6.00
C GLY A 213 -48.69 -0.84 6.90
N CYS A 214 -47.53 -1.29 6.39
CA CYS A 214 -46.48 -1.89 7.22
C CYS A 214 -45.92 -0.85 8.23
N ALA A 215 -46.50 -0.81 9.42
CA ALA A 215 -45.99 -0.04 10.55
C ALA A 215 -44.92 -0.85 11.26
N TRP A 216 -43.68 -0.38 11.20
CA TRP A 216 -42.59 -0.90 12.01
C TRP A 216 -42.79 -0.45 13.47
N PRO A 217 -42.76 -1.35 14.47
CA PRO A 217 -43.01 -1.02 15.88
C PRO A 217 -41.80 -0.36 16.57
N GLY A 218 -41.11 0.53 15.84
CA GLY A 218 -39.93 1.28 16.31
C GLY A 218 -39.67 2.60 15.58
N ALA A 219 -40.51 2.98 14.60
CA ALA A 219 -40.50 4.33 14.07
C ALA A 219 -41.09 5.25 15.15
N ALA A 220 -40.20 5.85 15.95
CA ALA A 220 -40.57 6.84 16.95
C ALA A 220 -41.63 7.78 16.39
N THR A 221 -42.71 7.95 17.16
CA THR A 221 -43.76 8.95 16.98
C THR A 221 -43.14 10.34 17.02
N GLY A 222 -42.50 10.73 15.92
CA GLY A 222 -42.18 12.11 15.58
C GLY A 222 -43.35 12.63 14.76
N THR A 223 -44.30 13.26 15.44
CA THR A 223 -45.37 14.04 14.82
C THR A 223 -44.80 14.94 13.74
N SER A 224 -45.13 14.66 12.48
CA SER A 224 -45.06 15.64 11.39
C SER A 224 -46.28 15.42 10.50
N PRO A 225 -47.19 16.41 10.41
CA PRO A 225 -48.45 16.24 9.69
C PRO A 225 -48.17 16.28 8.18
N SER A 226 -48.65 15.24 7.51
CA SER A 226 -49.15 15.23 6.13
C SER A 226 -48.96 16.53 5.32
N ARG A 227 -48.03 16.50 4.37
CA ARG A 227 -48.14 17.27 3.12
C ARG A 227 -47.88 16.36 1.93
N PRO A 228 -48.80 16.26 0.96
CA PRO A 228 -48.60 15.46 -0.24
C PRO A 228 -47.62 16.19 -1.17
N TYR A 229 -46.49 15.55 -1.49
CA TYR A 229 -45.61 16.01 -2.55
C TYR A 229 -46.29 15.77 -3.90
N ARG A 230 -46.69 16.87 -4.57
CA ARG A 230 -47.05 16.83 -5.99
C ARG A 230 -45.77 16.65 -6.81
N TYR A 231 -45.76 15.67 -7.70
CA TYR A 231 -44.80 15.59 -8.79
C TYR A 231 -45.00 16.79 -9.72
N ALA A 232 -43.94 17.58 -9.93
CA ALA A 232 -43.86 18.51 -11.04
C ALA A 232 -42.92 17.91 -12.08
N THR A 233 -43.51 17.37 -13.14
CA THR A 233 -42.85 17.16 -14.43
C THR A 233 -42.53 18.52 -15.04
N GLY A 234 -41.28 18.72 -15.44
CA GLY A 234 -40.85 19.91 -16.18
C GLY A 234 -39.91 19.51 -17.30
N THR A 235 -40.48 19.16 -18.45
CA THR A 235 -39.84 19.20 -19.76
C THR A 235 -39.89 20.65 -20.26
N GLY A 236 -38.78 21.17 -20.77
CA GLY A 236 -38.66 22.50 -21.37
C GLY A 236 -37.22 22.95 -21.47
#